data_AF-A0A2K6E6K7-F1
#
_entry.id   AF-A0A2K6E6K7-F1
#
_cell.length_a   1.000
_cell.length_b   1.000
_cell.length_c   1.000
_cell.angle_alpha   90.00
_cell.angle_beta   90.00
_cell.angle_gamma   90.00
#
_symmetry.space_group_name_H-M   'P 1'
#
loop_
_entity.id
_entity.type
_entity.pdbx_description
1 polymer ?
#
loop_
_entity_poly.entity_id
_entity_poly.type
_entity_poly.pdbx_seq_one_letter_code
_entity_poly.pdbx_strand_id
1 'polypeptide(L)'
;MRPLLSWAGWRAALARTYSPGPSAGYRGASGAQGYVRNPPVGTCDLQGELDRFGGISVRLARLDALDRLDAAAFQKGLQAAVQQWRSEGRTAVWLHIPILQSRFIAPAASLGFCFHHAESDSSTLTLWLGEGPSRLPGYASHQVGVAGAVFDESTRKILVVQDRNKLKNMWKFPGGLSEPGEDIGDTAVREVFEETGIKSEFRSLLSIRQQHTNPGAFGKSDMYIICRLKPYSFTIKFCQHECLRCEWMDLNDLAKTENTTPITSRVARLLLYGYREGFDKIDLTVEELPAVHTGLFYKLYHKELPENYKTMKGID
;
A
#
# COMPACT_ATOMS: atom_id res chain seq x y z
N MET A 1 -31.79 -6.79 8.07
CA MET A 1 -30.85 -5.70 7.73
C MET A 1 -29.51 -5.99 8.37
N ARG A 2 -28.44 -6.11 7.58
CA ARG A 2 -27.08 -6.35 8.09
C ARG A 2 -26.38 -4.99 8.30
N PRO A 3 -25.69 -4.73 9.42
CA PRO A 3 -24.95 -3.47 9.56
C PRO A 3 -23.66 -3.54 8.74
N LEU A 4 -23.42 -2.48 7.96
CA LEU A 4 -22.14 -2.16 7.34
C LEU A 4 -21.14 -1.86 8.47
N LEU A 5 -20.05 -2.63 8.54
CA LEU A 5 -18.92 -2.38 9.43
C LEU A 5 -18.13 -1.19 8.87
N SER A 6 -18.27 0.00 9.46
CA SER A 6 -17.42 1.15 9.14
C SER A 6 -16.07 0.98 9.84
N TRP A 7 -15.04 0.59 9.10
CA TRP A 7 -13.67 0.94 9.45
C TRP A 7 -13.36 2.28 8.76
N ALA A 8 -13.75 3.36 9.43
CA ALA A 8 -13.34 4.70 9.07
C ALA A 8 -12.79 5.34 10.34
N GLY A 9 -11.54 5.01 10.66
CA GLY A 9 -10.72 5.87 11.52
C GLY A 9 -10.38 7.11 10.69
N TRP A 10 -11.17 8.17 10.82
CA TRP A 10 -10.84 9.45 10.23
C TRP A 10 -9.68 10.05 11.02
N ARG A 11 -8.49 10.19 10.42
CA ARG A 11 -7.44 11.08 10.93
C ARG A 11 -6.78 11.87 9.81
N ALA A 12 -6.53 13.13 10.16
CA ALA A 12 -6.16 14.22 9.28
C ALA A 12 -4.74 14.06 8.70
N ALA A 13 -4.63 14.18 7.38
CA ALA A 13 -3.34 14.34 6.71
C ALA A 13 -2.76 15.72 7.05
N LEU A 14 -1.70 15.76 7.84
CA LEU A 14 -0.83 16.94 7.95
C LEU A 14 0.01 17.01 6.67
N ALA A 15 -0.35 17.92 5.77
CA ALA A 15 0.44 18.23 4.59
C ALA A 15 1.81 18.80 5.02
N ARG A 16 2.90 18.07 4.74
CA ARG A 16 4.25 18.63 4.78
C ARG A 16 4.50 19.35 3.45
N THR A 17 4.64 20.67 3.51
CA THR A 17 5.06 21.50 2.39
C THR A 17 6.55 21.29 2.12
N TYR A 18 6.88 20.68 0.98
CA TYR A 18 8.25 20.61 0.48
C TYR A 18 8.51 21.84 -0.40
N SER A 19 9.44 22.70 0.00
CA SER A 19 9.92 23.83 -0.81
C SER A 19 11.27 23.47 -1.43
N PRO A 20 11.46 23.54 -2.76
CA PRO A 20 12.79 23.43 -3.34
C PRO A 20 13.44 24.82 -3.49
N GLY A 21 14.66 24.96 -2.98
CA GLY A 21 15.56 26.09 -3.23
C GLY A 21 16.22 26.03 -4.62
N PRO A 22 16.91 27.11 -5.05
CA PRO A 22 17.12 27.43 -6.46
C PRO A 22 18.27 26.66 -7.10
N SER A 23 18.06 26.19 -8.33
CA SER A 23 19.11 25.60 -9.18
C SER A 23 19.91 26.68 -9.92
N ALA A 24 21.23 26.50 -9.89
CA ALA A 24 22.22 27.35 -10.52
C ALA A 24 22.13 27.31 -12.06
N GLY A 25 22.35 28.48 -12.67
CA GLY A 25 22.24 28.70 -14.11
C GLY A 25 23.38 28.12 -14.93
N TYR A 26 23.08 27.89 -16.20
CA TYR A 26 24.05 27.77 -17.28
C TYR A 26 23.65 28.71 -18.44
N ARG A 27 24.63 29.48 -18.92
CA ARG A 27 24.56 30.36 -20.10
C ARG A 27 24.99 29.58 -21.35
N GLY A 28 24.38 29.92 -22.49
CA GLY A 28 24.84 29.65 -23.85
C GLY A 28 23.70 29.89 -24.85
N ALA A 29 23.55 31.08 -25.43
CA ALA A 29 24.19 31.60 -26.66
C ALA A 29 23.43 31.26 -27.97
N SER A 30 22.82 32.33 -28.51
CA SER A 30 22.60 32.70 -29.92
C SER A 30 21.84 31.78 -30.92
N GLY A 31 20.76 32.34 -31.47
CA GLY A 31 20.66 32.53 -32.93
C GLY A 31 19.57 31.74 -33.67
N ALA A 32 18.50 32.43 -34.04
CA ALA A 32 17.79 32.39 -35.35
C ALA A 32 16.28 32.56 -35.16
N GLN A 33 15.76 33.73 -35.57
CA GLN A 33 14.34 33.98 -35.74
C GLN A 33 13.81 33.15 -36.92
N GLY A 34 13.13 32.06 -36.61
CA GLY A 34 12.28 31.33 -37.54
C GLY A 34 10.82 31.57 -37.17
N TYR A 35 10.02 32.02 -38.13
CA TYR A 35 8.57 32.19 -37.99
C TYR A 35 7.91 30.90 -37.47
N VAL A 36 7.48 30.90 -36.20
CA VAL A 36 6.64 29.83 -35.65
C VAL A 36 5.22 30.10 -36.11
N ARG A 37 4.75 29.32 -37.08
CA ARG A 37 3.31 29.19 -37.35
C ARG A 37 2.64 28.67 -36.09
N ASN A 38 1.68 29.43 -35.56
CA ASN A 38 0.74 28.88 -34.57
C ASN A 38 0.10 27.61 -35.17
N PRO A 39 0.14 26.46 -34.48
CA PRO A 39 -0.54 25.26 -34.97
C PRO A 39 -2.04 25.54 -35.05
N PRO A 40 -2.75 24.96 -36.03
CA PRO A 40 -4.18 25.17 -36.19
C PRO A 40 -4.94 24.69 -34.95
N VAL A 41 -5.91 25.48 -34.53
CA VAL A 41 -6.91 25.11 -33.51
C VAL A 41 -7.58 23.81 -33.97
N GLY A 42 -7.43 22.72 -33.21
CA GLY A 42 -8.24 21.51 -33.38
C GLY A 42 -7.51 20.18 -33.62
N THR A 43 -6.17 20.13 -33.65
CA THR A 43 -5.43 18.86 -33.69
C THR A 43 -4.66 18.62 -32.41
N CYS A 44 -5.11 17.66 -31.61
CA CYS A 44 -4.38 17.20 -30.41
C CYS A 44 -3.33 16.16 -30.83
N ASP A 45 -2.06 16.56 -30.85
CA ASP A 45 -0.95 15.62 -30.96
C ASP A 45 -0.66 15.02 -29.58
N LEU A 46 -1.15 13.80 -29.35
CA LEU A 46 -0.95 13.10 -28.08
C LEU A 46 0.36 12.34 -28.11
N GLN A 47 1.37 12.91 -27.46
CA GLN A 47 2.64 12.23 -27.23
C GLN A 47 2.59 11.43 -25.92
N GLY A 48 3.28 10.29 -25.90
CA GLY A 48 3.35 9.42 -24.73
C GLY A 48 4.76 8.88 -24.50
N GLU A 49 5.05 8.55 -23.26
CA GLU A 49 6.33 8.02 -22.81
C GLU A 49 6.36 6.50 -22.98
N LEU A 50 7.39 5.98 -23.64
CA LEU A 50 7.58 4.55 -23.83
C LEU A 50 8.11 3.89 -22.56
N ASP A 51 7.45 2.82 -22.10
CA ASP A 51 7.94 1.97 -21.03
C ASP A 51 8.81 0.81 -21.56
N ARG A 52 9.50 0.11 -20.64
CA ARG A 52 10.42 -1.00 -20.97
C ARG A 52 9.73 -2.24 -21.58
N PHE A 53 8.41 -2.32 -21.52
CA PHE A 53 7.60 -3.43 -22.03
C PHE A 53 6.84 -3.07 -23.31
N GLY A 54 7.14 -1.92 -23.92
CA GLY A 54 6.51 -1.47 -25.16
C GLY A 54 5.15 -0.80 -24.97
N GLY A 55 4.77 -0.47 -23.73
CA GLY A 55 3.58 0.31 -23.42
C GLY A 55 3.85 1.83 -23.52
N ILE A 56 2.80 2.60 -23.79
CA ILE A 56 2.86 4.06 -23.91
C ILE A 56 2.08 4.71 -22.77
N SER A 57 2.71 5.64 -22.06
CA SER A 57 2.06 6.42 -20.99
C SER A 57 1.79 7.86 -21.42
N VAL A 58 0.52 8.24 -21.49
CA VAL A 58 0.06 9.60 -21.79
C VAL A 58 -0.41 10.25 -20.50
N ARG A 59 0.21 11.38 -20.14
CA ARG A 59 -0.14 12.13 -18.93
C ARG A 59 -0.77 13.46 -19.33
N LEU A 60 -2.09 13.56 -19.22
CA LEU A 60 -2.80 14.75 -19.68
C LEU A 60 -2.35 16.01 -18.94
N ALA A 61 -2.01 15.91 -17.65
CA ALA A 61 -1.48 17.04 -16.87
C ALA A 61 -0.24 17.73 -17.48
N ARG A 62 0.47 17.08 -18.42
CA ARG A 62 1.65 17.63 -19.10
C ARG A 62 1.34 18.23 -20.46
N LEU A 63 0.10 18.16 -20.93
CA LEU A 63 -0.31 18.76 -22.19
C LEU A 63 -0.65 20.23 -21.96
N ASP A 64 0.02 21.09 -22.73
CA ASP A 64 -0.34 22.50 -22.79
C ASP A 64 -1.76 22.67 -23.35
N ALA A 65 -2.50 23.64 -22.83
CA ALA A 65 -3.83 24.03 -23.31
C ALA A 65 -4.94 22.96 -23.24
N LEU A 66 -4.88 22.01 -22.29
CA LEU A 66 -5.97 21.07 -21.99
C LEU A 66 -7.35 21.73 -21.87
N ASP A 67 -7.41 22.93 -21.27
CA ASP A 67 -8.66 23.66 -21.05
C ASP A 67 -9.30 24.16 -22.36
N ARG A 68 -8.51 24.25 -23.44
CA ARG A 68 -8.99 24.62 -24.78
C ARG A 68 -9.31 23.40 -25.64
N LEU A 69 -8.96 22.20 -25.18
CA LEU A 69 -9.24 20.96 -25.90
C LEU A 69 -10.66 20.49 -25.55
N ASP A 70 -11.54 20.45 -26.54
CA ASP A 70 -12.86 19.86 -26.38
C ASP A 70 -12.80 18.32 -26.46
N ALA A 71 -13.88 17.68 -25.99
CA ALA A 71 -13.95 16.22 -25.89
C ALA A 71 -13.91 15.51 -27.27
N ALA A 72 -14.43 16.15 -28.33
CA ALA A 72 -14.49 15.55 -29.66
C ALA A 72 -13.11 15.61 -30.35
N ALA A 73 -12.43 16.75 -30.23
CA ALA A 73 -11.05 16.94 -30.68
C ALA A 73 -10.11 15.99 -29.93
N PHE A 74 -10.30 15.83 -28.61
CA PHE A 74 -9.56 14.84 -27.83
C PHE A 74 -9.82 13.41 -28.33
N GLN A 75 -11.07 13.01 -28.53
CA GLN A 75 -11.41 11.67 -29.02
C GLN A 75 -10.75 11.37 -30.36
N LYS A 76 -10.83 12.31 -31.30
CA LYS A 76 -10.23 12.18 -32.62
C LYS A 76 -8.70 12.06 -32.55
N GLY A 77 -8.06 12.88 -31.71
CA GLY A 77 -6.61 12.81 -31.47
C GLY A 77 -6.20 11.48 -30.85
N LEU A 78 -6.92 11.03 -29.82
CA LEU A 78 -6.67 9.75 -29.15
C LEU A 78 -6.86 8.56 -30.09
N GLN A 79 -7.89 8.58 -30.95
CA GLN A 79 -8.10 7.54 -31.94
C GLN A 79 -6.94 7.45 -32.94
N ALA A 80 -6.47 8.59 -33.46
CA ALA A 80 -5.34 8.64 -34.38
C ALA A 80 -4.05 8.15 -33.70
N ALA A 81 -3.77 8.59 -32.47
CA ALA A 81 -2.60 8.16 -31.71
C ALA A 81 -2.62 6.64 -31.43
N VAL A 82 -3.78 6.09 -31.05
CA VAL A 82 -3.94 4.63 -30.84
C VAL A 82 -3.70 3.84 -32.13
N GLN A 83 -4.16 4.33 -33.28
CA GLN A 83 -3.89 3.68 -34.58
C GLN A 83 -2.40 3.68 -34.91
N GLN A 84 -1.72 4.80 -34.67
CA GLN A 84 -0.27 4.90 -34.84
C GLN A 84 0.48 3.95 -33.90
N TRP A 85 0.16 3.94 -32.61
CA TRP A 85 0.82 3.04 -31.66
C TRP A 85 0.60 1.56 -31.99
N ARG A 86 -0.56 1.20 -32.56
CA ARG A 86 -0.77 -0.15 -33.08
C ARG A 86 0.16 -0.48 -34.25
N SER A 87 0.33 0.42 -35.21
CA SER A 87 1.24 0.16 -36.35
C SER A 87 2.71 0.13 -35.95
N GLU A 88 3.07 0.84 -34.88
CA GLU A 88 4.40 0.76 -34.25
C GLU A 88 4.62 -0.50 -33.39
N GLY A 89 3.62 -1.37 -33.26
CA GLY A 89 3.71 -2.59 -32.46
C GLY A 89 3.73 -2.36 -30.95
N ARG A 90 3.16 -1.25 -30.47
CA ARG A 90 3.00 -0.99 -29.02
C ARG A 90 2.01 -1.97 -28.40
N THR A 91 2.23 -2.31 -27.15
CA THR A 91 1.50 -3.38 -26.46
C THR A 91 0.32 -2.87 -25.64
N ALA A 92 0.44 -1.66 -25.09
CA ALA A 92 -0.58 -1.05 -24.24
C ALA A 92 -0.51 0.47 -24.27
N VAL A 93 -1.61 1.12 -23.89
CA VAL A 93 -1.68 2.55 -23.62
C VAL A 93 -2.18 2.77 -22.20
N TRP A 94 -1.46 3.60 -21.45
CA TRP A 94 -1.84 4.11 -20.14
C TRP A 94 -2.21 5.58 -20.30
N LEU A 95 -3.39 5.95 -19.83
CA LEU A 95 -3.90 7.31 -19.94
C LEU A 95 -4.18 7.84 -18.53
N HIS A 96 -3.44 8.86 -18.12
CA HIS A 96 -3.59 9.51 -16.82
C HIS A 96 -4.35 10.82 -16.98
N ILE A 97 -5.54 10.90 -16.36
CA ILE A 97 -6.48 11.99 -16.48
C ILE A 97 -6.70 12.63 -15.11
N PRO A 98 -6.30 13.90 -14.91
CA PRO A 98 -6.64 14.66 -13.71
C PRO A 98 -8.15 14.78 -13.51
N ILE A 99 -8.61 14.85 -12.26
CA ILE A 99 -10.03 14.84 -11.90
C ILE A 99 -10.81 15.99 -12.55
N LEU A 100 -10.21 17.17 -12.69
CA LEU A 100 -10.81 18.32 -13.37
C LEU A 100 -10.91 18.16 -14.89
N GLN A 101 -10.21 17.17 -15.45
CA GLN A 101 -10.20 16.83 -16.87
C GLN A 101 -11.03 15.55 -17.14
N SER A 102 -11.86 15.10 -16.19
CA SER A 102 -12.70 13.89 -16.29
C SER A 102 -13.63 13.86 -17.51
N ARG A 103 -13.91 15.01 -18.13
CA ARG A 103 -14.65 15.09 -19.41
C ARG A 103 -14.04 14.26 -20.54
N PHE A 104 -12.75 13.93 -20.46
CA PHE A 104 -12.05 13.08 -21.44
C PHE A 104 -12.18 11.58 -21.18
N ILE A 105 -12.71 11.17 -20.03
CA ILE A 105 -12.90 9.75 -19.68
C ILE A 105 -13.89 9.08 -20.62
N ALA A 106 -15.07 9.68 -20.85
CA ALA A 106 -16.09 9.09 -21.72
C ALA A 106 -15.61 8.94 -23.19
N PRO A 107 -14.97 9.95 -23.81
CA PRO A 107 -14.26 9.78 -25.07
C PRO A 107 -13.27 8.61 -25.09
N ALA A 108 -12.39 8.51 -24.09
CA ALA A 108 -11.42 7.40 -24.01
C ALA A 108 -12.11 6.03 -23.90
N ALA A 109 -13.15 5.93 -23.06
CA ALA A 109 -13.92 4.70 -22.90
C ALA A 109 -14.59 4.25 -24.21
N SER A 110 -15.07 5.19 -25.03
CA SER A 110 -15.64 4.87 -26.35
C SER A 110 -14.64 4.23 -27.32
N LEU A 111 -13.33 4.43 -27.08
CA LEU A 111 -12.24 3.83 -27.83
C LEU A 111 -11.74 2.51 -27.20
N GLY A 112 -12.43 2.00 -26.18
CA GLY A 112 -12.13 0.72 -25.53
C GLY A 112 -11.19 0.82 -24.32
N PHE A 113 -10.87 2.02 -23.86
CA PHE A 113 -10.14 2.18 -22.60
C PHE A 113 -11.01 1.75 -21.41
N CYS A 114 -10.42 1.05 -20.46
CA CYS A 114 -11.05 0.67 -19.20
C CYS A 114 -10.36 1.37 -18.02
N PHE A 115 -11.09 1.56 -16.91
CA PHE A 115 -10.45 1.99 -15.67
C PHE A 115 -9.47 0.94 -15.17
N HIS A 116 -8.29 1.40 -14.76
CA HIS A 116 -7.35 0.59 -14.00
C HIS A 116 -7.37 0.95 -12.52
N HIS A 117 -7.23 2.24 -12.20
CA HIS A 117 -7.31 2.76 -10.84
C HIS A 117 -7.56 4.27 -10.82
N ALA A 118 -7.87 4.81 -9.65
CA ALA A 118 -7.84 6.23 -9.38
C ALA A 118 -7.25 6.47 -7.99
N GLU A 119 -6.45 7.51 -7.86
CA GLU A 119 -5.82 7.94 -6.61
C GLU A 119 -6.03 9.44 -6.47
N SER A 120 -6.60 9.87 -5.33
CA SER A 120 -6.82 11.29 -5.00
C SER A 120 -7.50 12.08 -6.13
N ASP A 121 -6.72 12.84 -6.91
CA ASP A 121 -7.16 13.74 -7.96
C ASP A 121 -6.78 13.27 -9.37
N SER A 122 -6.41 12.00 -9.56
CA SER A 122 -6.06 11.44 -10.87
C SER A 122 -6.66 10.05 -11.10
N SER A 123 -7.13 9.82 -12.32
CA SER A 123 -7.55 8.50 -12.80
C SER A 123 -6.56 7.95 -13.82
N THR A 124 -6.40 6.63 -13.81
CA THR A 124 -5.59 5.90 -14.79
C THR A 124 -6.49 4.93 -15.55
N LEU A 125 -6.54 5.10 -16.86
CA LEU A 125 -7.22 4.20 -17.79
C LEU A 125 -6.18 3.43 -18.60
N THR A 126 -6.57 2.24 -19.07
CA THR A 126 -5.71 1.39 -19.89
C THR A 126 -6.42 0.87 -21.12
N LEU A 127 -5.68 0.76 -22.22
CA LEU A 127 -6.08 0.05 -23.43
C LEU A 127 -5.01 -0.98 -23.78
N TRP A 128 -5.38 -2.24 -23.86
CA TRP A 128 -4.50 -3.30 -24.38
C TRP A 128 -4.53 -3.26 -25.91
N LEU A 129 -3.35 -3.23 -26.53
CA LEU A 129 -3.19 -3.20 -27.99
C LEU A 129 -2.68 -4.53 -28.56
N GLY A 130 -2.09 -5.39 -27.70
CA GLY A 130 -1.61 -6.70 -28.10
C GLY A 130 -2.74 -7.68 -28.44
N GLU A 131 -2.35 -8.83 -29.00
CA GLU A 131 -3.29 -9.91 -29.30
C GLU A 131 -3.81 -10.60 -28.02
N GLY A 132 -5.08 -11.00 -28.06
CA GLY A 132 -5.71 -11.77 -26.98
C GLY A 132 -6.04 -10.95 -25.72
N PRO A 133 -6.26 -11.62 -24.58
CA PRO A 133 -6.62 -10.96 -23.34
C PRO A 133 -5.49 -10.08 -22.82
N SER A 134 -5.86 -8.97 -22.17
CA SER A 134 -4.91 -8.05 -21.53
C SER A 134 -4.02 -8.78 -20.54
N ARG A 135 -2.72 -8.50 -20.62
CA ARG A 135 -1.69 -9.00 -19.68
C ARG A 135 -1.20 -7.91 -18.74
N LEU A 136 -1.87 -6.76 -18.74
CA LEU A 136 -1.56 -5.69 -17.79
C LEU A 136 -1.87 -6.20 -16.37
N PRO A 137 -0.95 -5.98 -15.42
CA PRO A 137 -1.24 -6.33 -14.03
C PRO A 137 -2.44 -5.54 -13.55
N GLY A 138 -3.26 -6.14 -12.68
CA GLY A 138 -4.29 -5.38 -11.98
C GLY A 138 -3.66 -4.40 -10.99
N TYR A 139 -4.45 -3.42 -10.55
CA TYR A 139 -4.08 -2.54 -9.44
C TYR A 139 -4.05 -3.28 -8.08
N ALA A 140 -3.77 -2.55 -7.00
CA ALA A 140 -3.78 -3.07 -5.64
C ALA A 140 -5.08 -3.85 -5.33
N SER A 141 -4.91 -5.10 -4.89
CA SER A 141 -6.00 -6.06 -4.67
C SER A 141 -6.25 -6.38 -3.19
N HIS A 142 -5.26 -6.09 -2.34
CA HIS A 142 -5.30 -6.37 -0.91
C HIS A 142 -5.04 -5.10 -0.11
N GLN A 143 -5.75 -4.95 1.00
CA GLN A 143 -5.30 -4.08 2.10
C GLN A 143 -4.39 -4.88 3.02
N VAL A 144 -3.36 -4.23 3.57
CA VAL A 144 -2.47 -4.84 4.56
C VAL A 144 -2.74 -4.20 5.91
N GLY A 145 -3.25 -5.00 6.84
CA GLY A 145 -3.36 -4.64 8.25
C GLY A 145 -2.26 -5.31 9.07
N VAL A 146 -1.85 -4.68 10.15
CA VAL A 146 -0.79 -5.17 11.03
C VAL A 146 -1.19 -5.05 12.49
N ALA A 147 -0.92 -6.09 13.28
CA ALA A 147 -1.08 -6.09 14.72
C ALA A 147 0.23 -6.23 15.46
N GLY A 148 0.31 -5.61 16.64
CA GLY A 148 1.40 -5.76 17.58
C GLY A 148 1.02 -6.64 18.78
N ALA A 149 1.56 -7.85 18.84
CA ALA A 149 1.52 -8.68 20.05
C ALA A 149 2.68 -8.27 20.97
N VAL A 150 2.42 -7.27 21.82
CA VAL A 150 3.44 -6.70 22.73
C VAL A 150 3.56 -7.58 23.97
N PHE A 151 4.63 -8.37 24.02
CA PHE A 151 4.85 -9.36 25.08
C PHE A 151 6.00 -8.93 26.00
N ASP A 152 5.71 -8.81 27.29
CA ASP A 152 6.71 -8.62 28.33
C ASP A 152 7.14 -10.00 28.87
N GLU A 153 8.31 -10.43 28.42
CA GLU A 153 8.93 -11.70 28.80
C GLU A 153 9.25 -11.77 30.30
N SER A 154 9.51 -10.64 30.96
CA SER A 154 9.87 -10.60 32.39
C SER A 154 8.68 -10.86 33.32
N THR A 155 7.48 -10.46 32.90
CA THR A 155 6.25 -10.64 33.69
C THR A 155 5.29 -11.66 33.09
N ARG A 156 5.60 -12.22 31.92
CA ARG A 156 4.72 -13.08 31.12
C ARG A 156 3.38 -12.41 30.78
N LYS A 157 3.37 -11.08 30.70
CA LYS A 157 2.17 -10.31 30.37
C LYS A 157 2.15 -9.91 28.89
N ILE A 158 0.96 -9.90 28.33
CA ILE A 158 0.67 -9.55 26.94
C ILE A 158 -0.29 -8.36 26.91
N LEU A 159 0.00 -7.37 26.08
CA LEU A 159 -0.87 -6.21 25.91
C LEU A 159 -2.07 -6.58 25.03
N VAL A 160 -3.27 -6.33 25.55
CA VAL A 160 -4.52 -6.59 24.85
C VAL A 160 -5.47 -5.40 24.96
N VAL A 161 -6.34 -5.26 23.97
CA VAL A 161 -7.37 -4.22 23.89
C VAL A 161 -8.74 -4.82 23.61
N GLN A 162 -9.80 -4.09 23.97
CA GLN A 162 -11.17 -4.33 23.52
C GLN A 162 -11.65 -3.12 22.74
N ASP A 163 -12.19 -3.33 21.53
CA ASP A 163 -12.73 -2.26 20.70
C ASP A 163 -14.01 -1.67 21.31
N ARG A 164 -14.12 -0.34 21.29
CA ARG A 164 -15.31 0.38 21.78
C ARG A 164 -16.53 0.17 20.88
N ASN A 165 -16.30 0.13 19.57
CA ASN A 165 -17.37 0.17 18.57
C ASN A 165 -17.78 -1.21 18.03
N LYS A 166 -17.36 -2.30 18.70
CA LYS A 166 -17.74 -3.67 18.31
C LYS A 166 -18.77 -4.27 19.26
N LEU A 167 -19.70 -5.04 18.68
CA LEU A 167 -20.82 -5.66 19.40
C LEU A 167 -20.40 -6.73 20.43
N LYS A 168 -19.17 -7.23 20.38
CA LYS A 168 -18.65 -8.24 21.32
C LYS A 168 -17.33 -7.75 21.92
N ASN A 169 -17.27 -7.73 23.25
CA ASN A 169 -16.08 -7.37 24.03
C ASN A 169 -15.07 -8.52 24.02
N MET A 170 -14.36 -8.69 22.90
CA MET A 170 -13.33 -9.72 22.72
C MET A 170 -11.95 -9.08 22.83
N TRP A 171 -11.06 -9.71 23.61
CA TRP A 171 -9.66 -9.31 23.66
C TRP A 171 -8.99 -9.57 22.31
N LYS A 172 -8.25 -8.58 21.82
CA LYS A 172 -7.43 -8.65 20.61
C LYS A 172 -6.08 -7.96 20.86
N PHE A 173 -5.15 -8.13 19.93
CA PHE A 173 -3.96 -7.26 19.86
C PHE A 173 -4.34 -5.91 19.22
N PRO A 174 -3.72 -4.80 19.64
CA PRO A 174 -3.82 -3.53 18.93
C PRO A 174 -3.28 -3.65 17.50
N GLY A 175 -3.86 -2.92 16.56
CA GLY A 175 -3.50 -3.00 15.15
C GLY A 175 -4.48 -2.31 14.21
N GLY A 176 -3.94 -1.86 13.08
CA GLY A 176 -4.66 -1.11 12.06
C GLY A 176 -4.07 -1.35 10.67
N LEU A 177 -4.34 -0.43 9.74
CA LEU A 177 -3.88 -0.53 8.36
C LEU A 177 -2.50 0.10 8.21
N SER A 178 -1.66 -0.50 7.37
CA SER A 178 -0.39 0.12 6.94
C SER A 178 -0.67 1.37 6.10
N GLU A 179 0.15 2.40 6.30
CA GLU A 179 0.17 3.56 5.41
C GLU A 179 0.98 3.28 4.13
N PRO A 180 0.71 3.99 3.02
CA PRO A 180 1.50 3.83 1.80
C PRO A 180 3.00 4.05 2.03
N GLY A 181 3.80 3.02 1.75
CA GLY A 181 5.26 3.04 1.92
C GLY A 181 5.74 2.78 3.35
N GLU A 182 4.84 2.48 4.29
CA GLU A 182 5.18 2.14 5.67
C GLU A 182 5.58 0.66 5.81
N ASP A 183 6.63 0.39 6.58
CA ASP A 183 7.06 -0.98 6.86
C ASP A 183 6.10 -1.68 7.84
N ILE A 184 6.02 -3.02 7.73
CA ILE A 184 5.15 -3.83 8.60
C ILE A 184 5.50 -3.65 10.08
N GLY A 185 6.80 -3.68 10.42
CA GLY A 185 7.26 -3.49 11.79
C GLY A 185 6.92 -2.11 12.34
N ASP A 186 7.08 -1.07 11.52
CA ASP A 186 6.77 0.32 11.88
C ASP A 186 5.26 0.51 12.06
N THR A 187 4.45 -0.07 11.17
CA THR A 187 2.99 -0.11 11.30
C THR A 187 2.60 -0.71 12.65
N ALA A 188 3.17 -1.87 13.02
CA ALA A 188 2.85 -2.54 14.29
C ALA A 188 3.20 -1.67 15.50
N VAL A 189 4.35 -1.00 15.48
CA VAL A 189 4.82 -0.11 16.57
C VAL A 189 3.95 1.15 16.66
N ARG A 190 3.61 1.78 15.53
CA ARG A 190 2.75 2.96 15.46
C ARG A 190 1.36 2.64 16.01
N GLU A 191 0.71 1.61 15.51
CA GLU A 191 -0.65 1.21 15.92
C GLU A 191 -0.73 0.88 17.41
N VAL A 192 0.28 0.16 17.95
CA VAL A 192 0.37 -0.08 19.39
C VAL A 192 0.46 1.22 20.17
N PHE A 193 1.30 2.15 19.74
CA PHE A 193 1.47 3.41 20.43
C PHE A 193 0.20 4.27 20.37
N GLU A 194 -0.46 4.34 19.21
CA GLU A 194 -1.70 5.09 19.01
C GLU A 194 -2.86 4.54 19.85
N GLU A 195 -3.07 3.21 19.87
CA GLU A 195 -4.16 2.60 20.62
C GLU A 195 -3.91 2.57 22.12
N THR A 196 -2.67 2.38 22.57
CA THR A 196 -2.38 2.00 23.97
C THR A 196 -1.46 2.96 24.73
N GLY A 197 -0.73 3.83 24.02
CA GLY A 197 0.34 4.68 24.57
C GLY A 197 1.63 3.92 24.91
N ILE A 198 1.69 2.61 24.68
CA ILE A 198 2.87 1.78 24.96
C ILE A 198 3.89 1.94 23.84
N LYS A 199 5.11 2.32 24.22
CA LYS A 199 6.27 2.27 23.34
C LYS A 199 6.85 0.86 23.31
N SER A 200 7.08 0.36 22.10
CA SER A 200 7.57 -0.98 21.83
C SER A 200 8.52 -1.01 20.63
N GLU A 201 9.25 -2.11 20.48
CA GLU A 201 10.17 -2.35 19.38
C GLU A 201 9.78 -3.62 18.61
N PHE A 202 9.94 -3.59 17.29
CA PHE A 202 9.71 -4.75 16.44
C PHE A 202 10.72 -5.86 16.71
N ARG A 203 10.24 -7.10 16.82
CA ARG A 203 11.10 -8.29 16.99
C ARG A 203 10.97 -9.28 15.84
N SER A 204 9.75 -9.64 15.46
CA SER A 204 9.52 -10.64 14.40
C SER A 204 8.10 -10.58 13.85
N LEU A 205 7.88 -11.26 12.72
CA LEU A 205 6.55 -11.73 12.36
C LEU A 205 6.24 -13.05 13.05
N LEU A 206 4.99 -13.21 13.48
CA LEU A 206 4.47 -14.44 14.09
C LEU A 206 3.51 -15.16 13.14
N SER A 207 2.65 -14.41 12.44
CA SER A 207 1.57 -15.02 11.67
C SER A 207 1.03 -14.09 10.59
N ILE A 208 0.44 -14.68 9.56
CA ILE A 208 -0.23 -13.99 8.46
C ILE A 208 -1.64 -14.60 8.35
N ARG A 209 -2.66 -13.75 8.37
CA ARG A 209 -4.05 -14.11 8.09
C ARG A 209 -4.43 -13.55 6.73
N GLN A 210 -5.15 -14.33 5.93
CA GLN A 210 -5.76 -13.86 4.70
C GLN A 210 -7.28 -14.00 4.79
N GLN A 211 -8.00 -13.02 4.26
CA GLN A 211 -9.44 -13.08 4.07
C GLN A 211 -9.81 -12.45 2.71
N HIS A 212 -10.93 -12.93 2.15
CA HIS A 212 -11.49 -12.45 0.88
C HIS A 212 -12.86 -11.83 1.10
N THR A 213 -13.30 -11.03 0.12
CA THR A 213 -14.65 -10.45 0.08
C THR A 213 -14.96 -9.64 1.34
N ASN A 214 -14.00 -8.84 1.82
CA ASN A 214 -14.17 -8.03 3.02
C ASN A 214 -15.18 -6.90 2.73
N PRO A 215 -16.34 -6.87 3.41
CA PRO A 215 -17.35 -5.84 3.16
C PRO A 215 -16.85 -4.42 3.45
N GLY A 216 -15.98 -4.26 4.45
CA GLY A 216 -15.37 -2.98 4.79
C GLY A 216 -14.33 -2.50 3.77
N ALA A 217 -13.86 -3.39 2.90
CA ALA A 217 -12.92 -3.11 1.81
C ALA A 217 -13.59 -3.26 0.43
N PHE A 218 -14.90 -3.05 0.33
CA PHE A 218 -15.65 -3.10 -0.94
C PHE A 218 -15.48 -4.44 -1.69
N GLY A 219 -15.42 -5.55 -0.96
CA GLY A 219 -15.26 -6.89 -1.53
C GLY A 219 -13.82 -7.24 -1.91
N LYS A 220 -12.84 -6.38 -1.63
CA LYS A 220 -11.41 -6.69 -1.77
C LYS A 220 -10.93 -7.65 -0.69
N SER A 221 -9.73 -8.19 -0.90
CA SER A 221 -9.09 -9.10 0.05
C SER A 221 -8.28 -8.32 1.08
N ASP A 222 -7.97 -8.95 2.20
CA ASP A 222 -7.06 -8.41 3.21
C ASP A 222 -6.00 -9.43 3.59
N MET A 223 -4.80 -8.92 3.84
CA MET A 223 -3.74 -9.62 4.57
C MET A 223 -3.58 -8.93 5.92
N TYR A 224 -3.58 -9.72 6.99
CA TYR A 224 -3.40 -9.21 8.34
C TYR A 224 -2.22 -9.89 8.99
N ILE A 225 -1.18 -9.11 9.25
CA ILE A 225 0.12 -9.58 9.71
C ILE A 225 0.23 -9.34 11.21
N ILE A 226 0.69 -10.34 11.97
CA ILE A 226 0.80 -10.24 13.42
C ILE A 226 2.27 -10.30 13.79
N CYS A 227 2.75 -9.24 14.45
CA CYS A 227 4.14 -9.07 14.83
C CYS A 227 4.33 -9.34 16.32
N ARG A 228 5.48 -9.92 16.70
CA ARG A 228 5.94 -9.91 18.08
C ARG A 228 6.66 -8.61 18.34
N LEU A 229 6.26 -7.92 19.41
CA LEU A 229 6.91 -6.67 19.83
C LEU A 229 7.37 -6.80 21.27
N LYS A 230 8.47 -6.12 21.60
CA LYS A 230 8.98 -6.02 22.97
C LYS A 230 8.69 -4.63 23.54
N PRO A 231 8.06 -4.51 24.72
CA PRO A 231 7.80 -3.21 25.33
C PRO A 231 9.07 -2.64 25.97
N TYR A 232 9.19 -1.31 25.95
CA TYR A 232 10.18 -0.57 26.75
C TYR A 232 9.54 0.56 27.58
N SER A 233 8.20 0.56 27.64
CA SER A 233 7.40 1.35 28.58
C SER A 233 6.16 0.54 28.98
N PHE A 234 5.60 0.80 30.16
CA PHE A 234 4.58 -0.09 30.73
C PHE A 234 3.31 0.63 31.20
N THR A 235 3.32 1.96 31.30
CA THR A 235 2.15 2.76 31.69
C THR A 235 1.20 2.92 30.50
N ILE A 236 0.05 2.26 30.58
CA ILE A 236 -0.99 2.34 29.56
C ILE A 236 -1.65 3.73 29.58
N LYS A 237 -1.79 4.33 28.40
CA LYS A 237 -2.56 5.56 28.14
C LYS A 237 -3.37 5.37 26.86
N PHE A 238 -4.41 4.54 26.93
CA PHE A 238 -5.11 4.07 25.75
C PHE A 238 -6.06 5.10 25.14
N CYS A 239 -6.31 4.98 23.83
CA CYS A 239 -7.21 5.84 23.07
C CYS A 239 -8.67 5.55 23.42
N GLN A 240 -9.33 6.48 24.14
CA GLN A 240 -10.73 6.32 24.57
C GLN A 240 -11.77 6.35 23.44
N HIS A 241 -11.37 6.82 22.25
CA HIS A 241 -12.23 6.84 21.06
C HIS A 241 -12.32 5.48 20.39
N GLU A 242 -11.23 4.70 20.46
CA GLU A 242 -11.09 3.44 19.72
C GLU A 242 -11.22 2.24 20.65
N CYS A 243 -10.65 2.30 21.85
CA CYS A 243 -10.64 1.21 22.81
C CYS A 243 -11.59 1.45 23.98
N LEU A 244 -12.29 0.40 24.40
CA LEU A 244 -13.06 0.32 25.63
C LEU A 244 -12.17 -0.03 26.83
N ARG A 245 -11.20 -0.93 26.63
CA ARG A 245 -10.23 -1.38 27.64
C ARG A 245 -8.88 -1.64 26.99
N CYS A 246 -7.83 -1.50 27.78
CA CYS A 246 -6.47 -1.88 27.45
C CYS A 246 -5.79 -2.38 28.72
N GLU A 247 -5.26 -3.60 28.68
CA GLU A 247 -4.75 -4.29 29.87
C GLU A 247 -3.49 -5.10 29.55
N TRP A 248 -2.62 -5.22 30.56
CA TRP A 248 -1.57 -6.22 30.60
C TRP A 248 -2.13 -7.52 31.19
N MET A 249 -2.49 -8.47 30.32
CA MET A 249 -3.08 -9.76 30.69
C MET A 249 -1.99 -10.83 30.83
N ASP A 250 -2.15 -11.82 31.72
CA ASP A 250 -1.24 -12.99 31.73
C ASP A 250 -1.43 -13.79 30.42
N LEU A 251 -0.31 -14.18 29.79
CA LEU A 251 -0.36 -14.89 28.51
C LEU A 251 -1.13 -16.23 28.57
N ASN A 252 -1.08 -16.93 29.71
CA ASN A 252 -1.82 -18.18 29.89
C ASN A 252 -3.33 -17.91 29.95
N ASP A 253 -3.73 -16.81 30.56
CA ASP A 253 -5.13 -16.40 30.63
C ASP A 253 -5.67 -16.08 29.24
N LEU A 254 -4.92 -15.32 28.43
CA LEU A 254 -5.28 -15.05 27.03
C LEU A 254 -5.33 -16.33 26.18
N ALA A 255 -4.42 -17.29 26.41
CA ALA A 255 -4.38 -18.55 25.68
C ALA A 255 -5.58 -19.48 25.96
N LYS A 256 -6.23 -19.30 27.13
CA LYS A 256 -7.33 -20.14 27.62
C LYS A 256 -8.69 -19.48 27.56
N THR A 257 -8.77 -18.15 27.64
CA THR A 257 -10.05 -17.43 27.71
C THR A 257 -10.91 -17.66 26.47
N GLU A 258 -12.23 -17.73 26.68
CA GLU A 258 -13.22 -17.75 25.58
C GLU A 258 -13.56 -16.34 25.10
N ASN A 259 -13.21 -15.31 25.88
CA ASN A 259 -13.46 -13.90 25.57
C ASN A 259 -12.39 -13.30 24.64
N THR A 260 -11.95 -14.07 23.65
CA THR A 260 -10.94 -13.66 22.66
C THR A 260 -11.21 -14.34 21.32
N THR A 261 -10.71 -13.79 20.21
CA THR A 261 -10.93 -14.41 18.90
C THR A 261 -10.09 -15.69 18.75
N PRO A 262 -10.53 -16.67 17.92
CA PRO A 262 -9.74 -17.90 17.70
C PRO A 262 -8.31 -17.63 17.21
N ILE A 263 -8.11 -16.59 16.39
CA ILE A 263 -6.78 -16.17 15.91
C ILE A 263 -5.94 -15.63 17.07
N THR A 264 -6.50 -14.76 17.91
CA THR A 264 -5.78 -14.21 19.08
C THR A 264 -5.40 -15.33 20.04
N SER A 265 -6.31 -16.27 20.34
CA SER A 265 -6.02 -17.45 21.16
C SER A 265 -4.91 -18.32 20.55
N ARG A 266 -4.94 -18.53 19.22
CA ARG A 266 -3.89 -19.30 18.52
C ARG A 266 -2.52 -18.63 18.64
N VAL A 267 -2.44 -17.32 18.43
CA VAL A 267 -1.18 -16.57 18.55
C VAL A 267 -0.71 -16.50 20.00
N ALA A 268 -1.61 -16.38 20.98
CA ALA A 268 -1.25 -16.46 22.39
C ALA A 268 -0.60 -17.81 22.75
N ARG A 269 -1.13 -18.92 22.21
CA ARG A 269 -0.51 -20.25 22.37
C ARG A 269 0.83 -20.36 21.65
N LEU A 270 0.98 -19.75 20.48
CA LEU A 270 2.25 -19.67 19.74
C LEU A 270 3.31 -18.91 20.56
N LEU A 271 2.95 -17.75 21.11
CA LEU A 271 3.80 -16.98 22.03
C LEU A 271 4.15 -17.78 23.27
N LEU A 272 3.21 -18.53 23.85
CA LEU A 272 3.46 -19.35 25.02
C LEU A 272 4.45 -20.47 24.72
N TYR A 273 4.39 -21.06 23.52
CA TYR A 273 5.38 -22.01 23.04
C TYR A 273 6.76 -21.35 22.91
N GLY A 274 6.86 -20.19 22.24
CA GLY A 274 8.13 -19.46 22.13
C GLY A 274 8.71 -19.02 23.47
N TYR A 275 7.87 -18.60 24.41
CA TYR A 275 8.30 -18.22 25.76
C TYR A 275 8.89 -19.40 26.54
N ARG A 276 8.36 -20.62 26.34
CA ARG A 276 8.82 -21.83 27.05
C ARG A 276 10.00 -22.53 26.39
N GLU A 277 10.04 -22.51 25.06
CA GLU A 277 10.91 -23.39 24.26
C GLU A 277 11.88 -22.62 23.35
N GLY A 278 11.81 -21.28 23.37
CA GLY A 278 12.65 -20.38 22.57
C GLY A 278 11.89 -19.67 21.45
N PHE A 279 12.08 -18.35 21.33
CA PHE A 279 11.43 -17.56 20.27
C PHE A 279 11.95 -17.87 18.88
N ASP A 280 13.16 -18.44 18.76
CA ASP A 280 13.68 -18.96 17.49
C ASP A 280 12.70 -19.95 16.85
N LYS A 281 11.87 -20.65 17.63
CA LYS A 281 10.89 -21.62 17.12
C LYS A 281 9.69 -21.00 16.41
N ILE A 282 9.38 -19.72 16.70
CA ILE A 282 8.15 -19.08 16.24
C ILE A 282 8.38 -17.81 15.42
N ASP A 283 9.57 -17.23 15.53
CA ASP A 283 9.89 -15.99 14.85
C ASP A 283 10.19 -16.20 13.36
N LEU A 284 9.54 -15.38 12.56
CA LEU A 284 9.95 -15.10 11.19
C LEU A 284 10.72 -13.76 11.20
N THR A 285 12.00 -13.83 10.88
CA THR A 285 12.92 -12.69 10.76
C THR A 285 12.69 -11.92 9.47
N VAL A 286 13.23 -10.71 9.40
CA VAL A 286 13.20 -9.87 8.21
C VAL A 286 14.62 -9.57 7.75
N GLU A 287 14.85 -9.60 6.45
CA GLU A 287 16.10 -9.18 5.81
C GLU A 287 15.79 -8.21 4.66
N GLU A 288 16.60 -7.16 4.52
CA GLU A 288 16.50 -6.24 3.40
C GLU A 288 17.41 -6.72 2.25
N LEU A 289 16.83 -6.91 1.07
CA LEU A 289 17.52 -7.45 -0.11
C LEU A 289 17.32 -6.54 -1.33
N PRO A 290 18.35 -6.32 -2.16
CA PRO A 290 18.22 -5.46 -3.33
C PRO A 290 17.36 -6.11 -4.42
N ALA A 291 16.53 -5.29 -5.06
CA ALA A 291 15.76 -5.67 -6.24
C ALA A 291 16.64 -5.64 -7.50
N VAL A 292 16.56 -6.69 -8.32
CA VAL A 292 17.42 -6.87 -9.50
C VAL A 292 17.15 -5.82 -10.60
N HIS A 293 15.91 -5.33 -10.72
CA HIS A 293 15.46 -4.59 -11.91
C HIS A 293 15.06 -3.13 -11.67
N THR A 294 15.07 -2.66 -10.43
CA THR A 294 14.52 -1.35 -10.08
C THR A 294 15.45 -0.49 -9.23
N GLY A 295 16.56 -1.06 -8.73
CA GLY A 295 17.43 -0.38 -7.76
C GLY A 295 16.75 -0.12 -6.41
N LEU A 296 15.58 -0.72 -6.17
CA LEU A 296 14.86 -0.66 -4.91
C LEU A 296 15.27 -1.83 -4.00
N PHE A 297 14.65 -1.91 -2.82
CA PHE A 297 14.86 -2.98 -1.85
C PHE A 297 13.56 -3.73 -1.56
N TYR A 298 13.68 -4.99 -1.20
CA TYR A 298 12.63 -5.84 -0.67
C TYR A 298 12.88 -6.11 0.80
N LYS A 299 11.81 -6.25 1.58
CA LYS A 299 11.87 -6.87 2.92
C LYS A 299 11.40 -8.31 2.81
N LEU A 300 12.32 -9.24 2.96
CA LEU A 300 12.05 -10.66 2.90
C LEU A 300 11.82 -11.20 4.31
N TYR A 301 10.63 -11.77 4.54
CA TYR A 301 10.28 -12.38 5.82
C TYR A 301 10.33 -13.90 5.73
N HIS A 302 11.10 -14.53 6.60
CA HIS A 302 11.27 -15.98 6.62
C HIS A 302 11.73 -16.46 8.00
N LYS A 303 11.67 -17.77 8.25
CA LYS A 303 12.29 -18.36 9.45
C LYS A 303 13.78 -18.01 9.45
N GLU A 304 14.31 -17.62 10.61
CA GLU A 304 15.75 -17.32 10.75
C GLU A 304 16.60 -18.43 10.11
N LEU A 305 17.41 -18.03 9.14
CA LEU A 305 18.33 -18.90 8.42
C LEU A 305 19.71 -18.80 9.07
N PRO A 306 20.33 -19.91 9.51
CA PRO A 306 21.66 -19.86 10.10
C PRO A 306 22.71 -19.27 9.14
N GLU A 307 23.70 -18.56 9.66
CA GLU A 307 24.67 -17.77 8.87
C GLU A 307 25.49 -18.62 7.87
N ASN A 308 25.79 -19.88 8.21
CA ASN A 308 26.46 -20.79 7.29
C ASN A 308 25.61 -21.08 6.03
N TYR A 309 24.28 -21.15 6.17
CA TYR A 309 23.36 -21.32 5.04
C TYR A 309 23.10 -20.02 4.28
N LYS A 310 23.09 -18.87 4.96
CA LYS A 310 22.99 -17.56 4.29
C LYS A 310 24.19 -17.29 3.39
N THR A 311 25.38 -17.61 3.88
CA THR A 311 26.66 -17.31 3.18
C THR A 311 27.20 -18.47 2.37
N MET A 312 26.58 -19.66 2.47
CA MET A 312 27.08 -20.93 1.93
C MET A 312 28.54 -21.23 2.34
N LYS A 313 28.99 -20.71 3.48
CA LYS A 313 30.34 -20.95 4.01
C LYS A 313 30.37 -22.20 4.86
N GLY A 314 31.23 -23.15 4.51
CA GLY A 314 31.41 -24.40 5.25
C GLY A 314 30.26 -25.39 5.09
N ILE A 315 29.54 -25.30 3.98
CA ILE A 315 28.52 -26.26 3.55
C ILE A 315 28.99 -26.83 2.22
N ASP A 316 29.19 -28.15 2.17
CA ASP A 316 29.57 -28.91 0.97
C ASP A 316 28.37 -29.16 0.04
#